data_AF-A0AA39K412-F1
#
_entry.id   AF-A0AA39K412-F1
#
_cell.length_a   1.000
_cell.length_b   1.000
_cell.length_c   1.000
_cell.angle_alpha   90.00
_cell.angle_beta   90.00
_cell.angle_gamma   90.00
#
_symmetry.space_group_name_H-M   'P 1'
#
loop_
_entity.id
_entity.type
_entity.pdbx_description
1 polymer ?
#
loop_
_entity_poly.entity_id
_entity_poly.type
_entity_poly.pdbx_seq_one_letter_code
_entity_poly.pdbx_strand_id
1 'polypeptide(L)'
;MSILLNSFVLACCEYIRSTQPDESSPDARYVLQRCCDYLHLEVNLKRLDEMVITPSNNLDLLKEGLTPDGSVNAFCDALTGFLTDLGYTVLEDRRHEEMESMSFTTPYIGRADYSLVQYLTDLNLKFRNYLQPRYSGKYCSVVQNSGTGKSRLLAELGTDKHEIFLIYINLRDVADFAKFPPRDSFPANVLCGVEAVTPRDYFKQCAAFFAALFTVVKRTIVKGNHGCGGLQQATLRWNEKYSRSFSSNNMERCIFFQDVEALYKKLYTYITTGRRDVANLTDSDDDGDLLQFKDHSLSSGAKRASKKDEDKMDADKEKPLLAQEVVREAYFKLLEVLEELVNSNARDTDRPIMVIAIDEAQAIDEAHPYGPEFWSRTHLLCRAIRSYSQRRQFVPNLPAIWTIFATNDAIVNYYVPPAPFHRSQRIIETEEAFFPPFTPTAGM
;
A
#
# COMPACT_ATOMS: atom_id res chain seq x y z
N MET A 1 -16.73 5.84 -19.42
CA MET A 1 -16.69 7.27 -19.03
C MET A 1 -16.15 8.14 -20.16
N SER A 2 -15.02 7.81 -20.82
CA SER A 2 -14.44 8.67 -21.89
C SER A 2 -15.34 8.88 -23.12
N ILE A 3 -16.10 7.88 -23.58
CA ILE A 3 -16.98 8.03 -24.75
C ILE A 3 -18.13 9.01 -24.46
N LEU A 4 -18.77 8.92 -23.29
CA LEU A 4 -19.86 9.80 -22.91
C LEU A 4 -19.38 11.24 -22.69
N LEU A 5 -18.21 11.42 -22.06
CA LEU A 5 -17.61 12.74 -21.86
C LEU A 5 -17.21 13.38 -23.20
N ASN A 6 -16.62 12.60 -24.12
CA ASN A 6 -16.25 13.09 -25.44
C ASN A 6 -17.49 13.48 -26.27
N SER A 7 -18.53 12.64 -26.29
CA SER A 7 -19.80 12.96 -26.95
C SER A 7 -20.50 14.18 -26.34
N PHE A 8 -20.47 14.33 -25.01
CA PHE A 8 -21.05 15.48 -24.34
C PHE A 8 -20.33 16.78 -24.70
N VAL A 9 -18.98 16.78 -24.65
CA VAL A 9 -18.22 18.00 -24.96
C VAL A 9 -18.27 18.33 -26.45
N LEU A 10 -18.25 17.34 -27.35
CA LEU A 10 -18.47 17.56 -28.78
C LEU A 10 -19.85 18.18 -29.03
N ALA A 11 -20.90 17.69 -28.37
CA ALA A 11 -22.23 18.28 -28.47
C ALA A 11 -22.27 19.72 -27.92
N CYS A 12 -21.56 20.03 -26.83
CA CYS A 12 -21.43 21.40 -26.32
C CYS A 12 -20.68 22.30 -27.32
N CYS A 13 -19.60 21.83 -27.93
CA CYS A 13 -18.83 22.59 -28.94
C CYS A 13 -19.66 22.83 -30.20
N GLU A 14 -20.39 21.82 -30.69
CA GLU A 14 -21.31 21.96 -31.81
C GLU A 14 -22.46 22.91 -31.50
N TYR A 15 -23.03 22.85 -30.30
CA TYR A 15 -24.05 23.79 -29.85
C TYR A 15 -23.54 25.24 -29.86
N ILE A 16 -22.34 25.49 -29.33
CA ILE A 16 -21.71 26.82 -29.32
C ILE A 16 -21.43 27.32 -30.74
N ARG A 17 -20.90 26.46 -31.63
CA ARG A 17 -20.66 26.81 -33.04
C ARG A 17 -21.96 27.09 -33.80
N SER A 18 -23.02 26.33 -33.53
CA SER A 18 -24.31 26.43 -34.22
C SER A 18 -25.13 27.66 -33.82
N THR A 19 -24.93 28.15 -32.59
CA THR A 19 -25.70 29.28 -32.07
C THR A 19 -25.17 30.65 -32.53
N GLN A 20 -23.99 30.69 -33.17
CA GLN A 20 -23.26 31.92 -33.53
C GLN A 20 -23.52 33.09 -32.59
N PRO A 21 -23.32 32.90 -31.27
CA PRO A 21 -23.45 34.00 -30.35
C PRO A 21 -22.41 35.04 -30.78
N ASP A 22 -22.85 36.29 -30.97
CA ASP A 22 -21.95 37.43 -31.16
C ASP A 22 -20.78 37.25 -30.19
N GLU A 23 -19.51 37.36 -30.61
CA GLU A 23 -18.33 36.92 -29.80
C GLU A 23 -18.23 37.62 -28.42
N SER A 24 -19.04 38.66 -28.23
CA SER A 24 -19.28 39.42 -27.00
C SER A 24 -20.40 38.90 -26.09
N SER A 25 -21.10 37.82 -26.47
CA SER A 25 -22.26 37.28 -25.76
C SER A 25 -21.85 36.65 -24.42
N PRO A 26 -22.37 37.18 -23.29
CA PRO A 26 -22.06 36.65 -21.96
C PRO A 26 -22.56 35.21 -21.77
N ASP A 27 -23.57 34.77 -22.53
CA ASP A 27 -24.15 33.42 -22.41
C ASP A 27 -23.21 32.33 -22.94
N ALA A 28 -22.49 32.58 -24.04
CA ALA A 28 -21.53 31.63 -24.59
C ALA A 28 -20.34 31.43 -23.64
N ARG A 29 -19.82 32.54 -23.09
CA ARG A 29 -18.74 32.51 -22.10
C ARG A 29 -19.19 31.85 -20.79
N TYR A 30 -20.45 32.02 -20.38
CA TYR A 30 -21.01 31.36 -19.21
C TYR A 30 -21.12 29.83 -19.39
N VAL A 31 -21.57 29.36 -20.55
CA VAL A 31 -21.65 27.92 -20.87
C VAL A 31 -20.26 27.29 -20.91
N LEU A 32 -19.28 27.99 -21.50
CA LEU A 32 -17.88 27.56 -21.52
C LEU A 32 -17.28 27.49 -20.11
N GLN A 33 -17.50 28.52 -19.29
CA GLN A 33 -17.05 28.53 -17.90
C GLN A 33 -17.67 27.36 -17.12
N ARG A 34 -18.97 27.09 -17.31
CA ARG A 34 -19.64 25.95 -16.66
C ARG A 34 -19.11 24.60 -17.14
N CYS A 35 -18.74 24.47 -18.42
CA CYS A 35 -18.09 23.26 -18.94
C CYS A 35 -16.68 23.08 -18.35
N CYS A 36 -15.90 24.17 -18.24
CA CYS A 36 -14.60 24.15 -17.55
C CYS A 36 -14.75 23.81 -16.07
N ASP A 37 -15.72 24.39 -15.37
CA ASP A 37 -16.01 24.11 -13.96
C ASP A 37 -16.43 22.64 -13.79
N TYR A 38 -17.24 22.10 -14.71
CA TYR A 38 -17.65 20.69 -14.70
C TYR A 38 -16.47 19.74 -14.97
N LEU A 39 -15.63 20.06 -15.96
CA LEU A 39 -14.39 19.33 -16.25
C LEU A 39 -13.43 19.39 -15.05
N HIS A 40 -13.32 20.54 -14.37
CA HIS A 40 -12.56 20.67 -13.12
C HIS A 40 -13.15 19.85 -11.96
N LEU A 41 -14.48 19.66 -11.92
CA LEU A 41 -15.17 18.90 -10.89
C LEU A 41 -15.10 17.38 -11.11
N GLU A 42 -15.26 16.90 -12.35
CA GLU A 42 -15.20 15.46 -12.67
C GLU A 42 -13.78 14.98 -12.92
N VAL A 43 -12.99 15.75 -13.68
CA VAL A 43 -11.56 15.51 -13.83
C VAL A 43 -10.90 16.26 -12.70
N ASN A 44 -10.88 15.61 -11.53
CA ASN A 44 -10.23 16.10 -10.32
C ASN A 44 -8.91 16.79 -10.72
N LEU A 45 -8.79 18.11 -10.53
CA LEU A 45 -7.62 18.90 -10.95
C LEU A 45 -6.29 18.25 -10.58
N LYS A 46 -6.28 17.58 -9.42
CA LYS A 46 -5.18 16.76 -8.93
C LYS A 46 -4.74 15.69 -9.93
N ARG A 47 -5.68 14.98 -10.57
CA ARG A 47 -5.42 13.98 -11.62
C ARG A 47 -4.93 14.61 -12.92
N LEU A 48 -5.38 15.82 -13.27
CA LEU A 48 -4.91 16.53 -14.46
C LEU A 48 -3.47 17.05 -14.30
N ASP A 49 -3.13 17.54 -13.11
CA ASP A 49 -1.76 17.95 -12.77
C ASP A 49 -0.82 16.74 -12.53
N GLU A 50 -1.36 15.59 -12.12
CA GLU A 50 -0.64 14.33 -11.92
C GLU A 50 -0.46 13.50 -13.21
N MET A 51 -1.39 13.62 -14.18
CA MET A 51 -1.21 13.08 -15.52
C MET A 51 -0.17 13.95 -16.21
N VAL A 52 1.03 13.40 -16.44
CA VAL A 52 2.09 14.02 -17.25
C VAL A 52 1.62 14.03 -18.71
N ILE A 53 0.61 14.84 -19.01
CA ILE A 53 0.30 15.22 -20.39
C ILE A 53 1.44 16.16 -20.75
N THR A 54 2.38 15.67 -21.57
CA THR A 54 3.34 16.54 -22.28
C THR A 54 2.60 17.79 -22.70
N PRO A 55 3.07 19.01 -22.36
CA PRO A 55 2.31 20.23 -22.55
C PRO A 55 1.89 20.29 -24.01
N SER A 56 0.64 19.90 -24.27
CA SER A 56 0.10 20.00 -25.59
C SER A 56 -0.10 21.49 -25.78
N ASN A 57 0.29 22.00 -26.95
CA ASN A 57 0.04 23.39 -27.32
C ASN A 57 -1.44 23.77 -27.07
N ASN A 58 -2.34 22.78 -27.05
CA ASN A 58 -3.75 22.88 -26.71
C ASN A 58 -4.03 23.44 -25.30
N LEU A 59 -3.23 23.18 -24.26
CA LEU A 59 -3.48 23.75 -22.93
C LEU A 59 -3.18 25.25 -22.87
N ASP A 60 -2.13 25.69 -23.55
CA ASP A 60 -1.81 27.12 -23.64
C ASP A 60 -2.79 27.85 -24.57
N LEU A 61 -3.24 27.19 -25.64
CA LEU A 61 -4.32 27.69 -26.52
C LEU A 61 -5.68 27.75 -25.80
N LEU A 62 -5.97 26.82 -24.88
CA LEU A 62 -7.16 26.89 -24.02
C LEU A 62 -7.10 28.11 -23.10
N LYS A 63 -5.93 28.40 -22.51
CA LYS A 63 -5.73 29.60 -21.68
C LYS A 63 -5.83 30.88 -22.50
N GLU A 64 -5.30 30.90 -23.72
CA GLU A 64 -5.36 32.03 -24.64
C GLU A 64 -6.81 32.28 -25.12
N GLY A 65 -7.55 31.23 -25.44
CA GLY A 65 -8.97 31.31 -25.82
C GLY A 65 -9.90 31.77 -24.71
N LEU A 66 -9.49 31.67 -23.44
CA LEU A 66 -10.22 32.20 -22.27
C LEU A 66 -9.93 33.68 -21.98
N THR A 67 -9.01 34.31 -22.70
CA THR A 67 -8.73 35.75 -22.55
C THR A 67 -9.89 36.60 -23.10
N PRO A 68 -10.06 37.87 -22.64
CA PRO A 68 -11.15 38.73 -23.12
C PRO A 68 -11.19 38.92 -24.64
N ASP A 69 -10.02 38.84 -25.28
CA ASP A 69 -9.80 39.00 -26.72
C ASP A 69 -9.67 37.65 -27.47
N GLY A 70 -9.79 36.54 -26.75
CA GLY A 70 -9.65 35.19 -27.30
C GLY A 70 -10.85 34.80 -28.18
N SER A 71 -10.58 34.13 -29.30
CA SER A 71 -11.64 33.61 -30.17
C SER A 71 -12.29 32.37 -29.56
N VAL A 72 -13.62 32.38 -29.46
CA VAL A 72 -14.43 31.23 -29.02
C VAL A 72 -14.19 30.00 -29.91
N ASN A 73 -13.96 30.21 -31.20
CA ASN A 73 -13.65 29.11 -32.13
C ASN A 73 -12.28 28.50 -31.84
N ALA A 74 -11.26 29.32 -31.59
CA ALA A 74 -9.93 28.86 -31.19
C ALA A 74 -9.98 28.07 -29.87
N PHE A 75 -10.79 28.52 -28.90
CA PHE A 75 -11.03 27.78 -27.66
C PHE A 75 -11.69 26.42 -27.92
N CYS A 76 -12.76 26.38 -28.73
CA CYS A 76 -13.47 25.13 -29.03
C CYS A 76 -12.58 24.13 -29.79
N ASP A 77 -11.75 24.61 -30.71
CA ASP A 77 -10.79 23.78 -31.45
C ASP A 77 -9.69 23.25 -30.53
N ALA A 78 -9.15 24.10 -29.64
CA ALA A 78 -8.17 23.69 -28.63
C ALA A 78 -8.76 22.68 -27.64
N LEU A 79 -10.01 22.86 -27.20
CA LEU A 79 -10.71 21.92 -26.32
C LEU A 79 -10.97 20.59 -27.00
N THR A 80 -11.41 20.63 -28.26
CA THR A 80 -11.64 19.42 -29.07
C THR A 80 -10.33 18.66 -29.28
N GLY A 81 -9.24 19.36 -29.60
CA GLY A 81 -7.90 18.79 -29.72
C GLY A 81 -7.43 18.16 -28.40
N PHE A 82 -7.53 18.91 -27.30
CA PHE A 82 -7.17 18.44 -25.96
C PHE A 82 -7.93 17.16 -25.56
N LEU A 83 -9.25 17.12 -25.78
CA LEU A 83 -10.06 15.96 -25.44
C LEU A 83 -9.86 14.78 -26.38
N THR A 84 -9.51 15.05 -27.63
CA THR A 84 -9.13 14.03 -28.60
C THR A 84 -7.80 13.39 -28.17
N ASP A 85 -6.79 14.21 -27.86
CA ASP A 85 -5.50 13.76 -27.35
C ASP A 85 -5.67 12.97 -26.04
N LEU A 86 -6.44 13.51 -25.09
CA LEU A 86 -6.76 12.84 -23.83
C LEU A 86 -7.49 11.51 -24.07
N GLY A 87 -8.43 11.50 -25.03
CA GLY A 87 -9.15 10.30 -25.42
C GLY A 87 -8.25 9.23 -26.01
N TYR A 88 -7.30 9.60 -26.88
CA TYR A 88 -6.31 8.68 -27.42
C TYR A 88 -5.38 8.13 -26.35
N THR A 89 -4.82 9.00 -25.49
CA THR A 89 -3.96 8.58 -24.38
C THR A 89 -4.68 7.61 -23.45
N VAL A 90 -5.91 7.93 -23.01
CA VAL A 90 -6.69 7.05 -22.14
C VAL A 90 -7.02 5.71 -22.81
N LEU A 91 -7.27 5.69 -24.13
CA LEU A 91 -7.53 4.46 -24.87
C LEU A 91 -6.26 3.62 -25.10
N GLU A 92 -5.10 4.24 -25.27
CA GLU A 92 -3.82 3.55 -25.36
C GLU A 92 -3.40 2.99 -24.01
N ASP A 93 -3.54 3.77 -22.94
CA ASP A 93 -3.30 3.34 -21.55
C ASP A 93 -4.17 2.16 -21.19
N ARG A 94 -5.47 2.22 -21.51
CA ARG A 94 -6.39 1.11 -21.27
C ARG A 94 -6.01 -0.15 -22.04
N ARG A 95 -5.55 -0.02 -23.29
CA ARG A 95 -5.08 -1.16 -24.09
C ARG A 95 -3.81 -1.77 -23.49
N HIS A 96 -2.90 -0.96 -22.96
CA HIS A 96 -1.71 -1.44 -22.25
C HIS A 96 -2.09 -2.13 -20.93
N GLU A 97 -2.98 -1.54 -20.13
CA GLU A 97 -3.51 -2.16 -18.91
C GLU A 97 -4.16 -3.51 -19.24
N GLU A 98 -4.99 -3.58 -20.28
CA GLU A 98 -5.63 -4.82 -20.73
C GLU A 98 -4.58 -5.87 -21.13
N MET A 99 -3.58 -5.50 -21.95
CA MET A 99 -2.51 -6.42 -22.37
C MET A 99 -1.65 -6.91 -21.20
N GLU A 100 -1.25 -6.02 -20.29
CA GLU A 100 -0.48 -6.41 -19.10
C GLU A 100 -1.33 -7.23 -18.12
N SER A 101 -2.61 -6.91 -17.96
CA SER A 101 -3.54 -7.70 -17.15
C SER A 101 -3.71 -9.11 -17.70
N MET A 102 -3.66 -9.30 -19.03
CA MET A 102 -3.70 -10.63 -19.64
C MET A 102 -2.56 -11.51 -19.15
N SER A 103 -1.35 -10.96 -18.90
CA SER A 103 -0.22 -11.73 -18.37
C SER A 103 -0.48 -12.31 -16.96
N PHE A 104 -1.40 -11.71 -16.19
CA PHE A 104 -1.85 -12.21 -14.90
C PHE A 104 -2.99 -13.22 -15.01
N THR A 105 -3.62 -13.32 -16.18
CA THR A 105 -4.65 -14.34 -16.45
C THR A 105 -4.09 -15.55 -17.18
N THR A 106 -2.99 -15.40 -17.92
CA THR A 106 -2.32 -16.53 -18.60
C THR A 106 -1.78 -17.54 -17.59
N PRO A 107 -1.89 -18.86 -17.85
CA PRO A 107 -1.36 -19.87 -16.94
C PRO A 107 0.10 -19.61 -16.54
N TYR A 108 0.37 -19.56 -15.24
CA TYR A 108 1.72 -19.38 -14.74
C TYR A 108 2.58 -20.63 -14.99
N ILE A 109 3.69 -20.46 -15.70
CA ILE A 109 4.65 -21.52 -16.00
C ILE A 109 5.86 -21.35 -15.10
N GLY A 110 6.14 -22.35 -14.27
CA GLY A 110 7.29 -22.35 -13.36
C GLY A 110 6.93 -22.88 -11.97
N ARG A 111 7.92 -22.84 -11.07
CA ARG A 111 7.78 -23.23 -9.65
C ARG A 111 8.49 -22.25 -8.70
N ALA A 112 8.72 -21.02 -9.14
CA ALA A 112 9.40 -20.03 -8.31
C ALA A 112 8.53 -19.64 -7.10
N ASP A 113 7.21 -19.66 -7.24
CA ASP A 113 6.22 -19.54 -6.17
C ASP A 113 6.40 -20.63 -5.10
N TYR A 114 6.47 -21.91 -5.50
CA TYR A 114 6.75 -23.02 -4.58
C TYR A 114 8.10 -22.86 -3.88
N SER A 115 9.12 -22.42 -4.63
CA SER A 115 10.48 -22.28 -4.10
C SER A 115 10.56 -21.13 -3.09
N LEU A 116 9.84 -20.03 -3.35
CA LEU A 116 9.70 -18.92 -2.42
C LEU A 116 8.94 -19.34 -1.16
N VAL A 117 7.83 -20.08 -1.28
CA VAL A 117 7.10 -20.60 -0.11
C VAL A 117 7.96 -21.57 0.70
N GLN A 118 8.72 -22.44 0.05
CA GLN A 118 9.67 -23.32 0.75
C GLN A 118 10.73 -22.50 1.49
N TYR A 119 11.30 -21.49 0.83
CA TYR A 119 12.28 -20.61 1.45
C TYR A 119 11.74 -19.89 2.69
N LEU A 120 10.53 -19.35 2.63
CA LEU A 120 9.88 -18.71 3.78
C LEU A 120 9.56 -19.70 4.91
N THR A 121 9.20 -20.94 4.56
CA THR A 121 8.99 -22.05 5.52
C THR A 121 10.29 -22.36 6.26
N ASP A 122 11.39 -22.54 5.53
CA ASP A 122 12.71 -22.82 6.09
C ASP A 122 13.19 -21.66 7.00
N LEU A 123 12.97 -20.42 6.58
CA LEU A 123 13.26 -19.23 7.39
C LEU A 123 12.40 -19.18 8.66
N ASN A 124 11.13 -19.57 8.60
CA ASN A 124 10.27 -19.58 9.78
C ASN A 124 10.73 -20.62 10.81
N LEU A 125 11.15 -21.80 10.35
CA LEU A 125 11.74 -22.84 11.19
C LEU A 125 13.00 -22.32 11.90
N LYS A 126 13.89 -21.64 11.16
CA LYS A 126 15.07 -20.99 11.76
C LYS A 126 14.64 -19.91 12.77
N PHE A 127 13.72 -19.03 12.39
CA PHE A 127 13.22 -17.96 13.25
C PHE A 127 12.69 -18.48 14.60
N ARG A 128 12.03 -19.65 14.60
CA ARG A 128 11.56 -20.34 15.82
C ARG A 128 12.71 -20.92 16.66
N ASN A 129 13.69 -21.56 16.03
CA ASN A 129 14.73 -22.33 16.71
C ASN A 129 15.89 -21.49 17.28
N TYR A 130 16.10 -20.26 16.81
CA TYR A 130 17.24 -19.44 17.25
C TYR A 130 16.99 -18.74 18.59
N LEU A 131 17.72 -19.19 19.63
CA LEU A 131 17.80 -18.55 20.96
C LEU A 131 18.44 -17.15 20.92
N GLN A 132 19.29 -16.84 19.94
CA GLN A 132 19.90 -15.53 19.73
C GLN A 132 19.31 -14.80 18.51
N PRO A 133 19.10 -13.48 18.55
CA PRO A 133 18.37 -12.76 17.51
C PRO A 133 19.26 -12.51 16.28
N ARG A 134 19.56 -13.56 15.51
CA ARG A 134 20.17 -13.41 14.18
C ARG A 134 19.19 -12.80 13.17
N TYR A 135 17.89 -13.07 13.33
CA TYR A 135 16.85 -12.53 12.47
C TYR A 135 16.27 -11.23 13.03
N SER A 136 16.31 -10.18 12.20
CA SER A 136 15.80 -8.84 12.54
C SER A 136 14.28 -8.75 12.45
N GLY A 137 13.60 -9.61 11.70
CA GLY A 137 12.14 -9.64 11.59
C GLY A 137 11.71 -10.61 10.48
N LYS A 138 10.40 -10.81 10.32
CA LYS A 138 9.84 -11.67 9.25
C LYS A 138 9.61 -10.86 7.97
N TYR A 139 10.69 -10.47 7.33
CA TYR A 139 10.65 -9.83 6.02
C TYR A 139 11.82 -10.27 5.14
N CYS A 140 11.63 -10.21 3.83
CA CYS A 140 12.68 -10.46 2.84
C CYS A 140 12.47 -9.58 1.61
N SER A 141 13.46 -9.56 0.72
CA SER A 141 13.36 -8.86 -0.57
C SER A 141 13.49 -9.85 -1.72
N VAL A 142 12.75 -9.59 -2.79
CA VAL A 142 12.87 -10.24 -4.09
C VAL A 142 13.40 -9.20 -5.06
N VAL A 143 14.63 -9.39 -5.51
CA VAL A 143 15.35 -8.42 -6.34
C VAL A 143 15.60 -9.00 -7.71
N GLN A 144 15.07 -8.35 -8.74
CA GLN A 144 15.28 -8.69 -10.14
C GLN A 144 15.03 -7.47 -11.02
N ASN A 145 15.55 -7.48 -12.24
CA ASN A 145 15.29 -6.44 -13.23
C ASN A 145 13.79 -6.26 -13.54
N SER A 146 13.42 -5.11 -14.10
CA SER A 146 12.05 -4.87 -14.56
C SER A 146 11.64 -5.88 -15.64
N GLY A 147 10.35 -6.23 -15.69
CA GLY A 147 9.79 -7.17 -16.67
C GLY A 147 10.11 -8.66 -16.43
N THR A 148 10.80 -9.02 -15.35
CA THR A 148 11.17 -10.42 -15.08
C THR A 148 10.05 -11.25 -14.43
N GLY A 149 8.88 -10.68 -14.15
CA GLY A 149 7.76 -11.44 -13.55
C GLY A 149 7.70 -11.46 -12.02
N LYS A 150 8.36 -10.51 -11.32
CA LYS A 150 8.24 -10.35 -9.85
C LYS A 150 6.80 -10.20 -9.38
N SER A 151 6.05 -9.27 -9.98
CA SER A 151 4.63 -9.03 -9.65
C SER A 151 3.79 -10.28 -9.89
N ARG A 152 4.09 -11.02 -10.97
CA ARG A 152 3.44 -12.29 -11.29
C ARG A 152 3.74 -13.37 -10.25
N LEU A 153 5.00 -13.51 -9.83
CA LEU A 153 5.41 -14.42 -8.74
C LEU A 153 4.64 -14.12 -7.45
N LEU A 154 4.56 -12.85 -7.06
CA LEU A 154 3.86 -12.45 -5.85
C LEU A 154 2.36 -12.74 -5.95
N ALA A 155 1.75 -12.49 -7.12
CA ALA A 155 0.35 -12.83 -7.37
C ALA A 155 0.06 -14.33 -7.25
N GLU A 156 0.98 -15.18 -7.70
CA GLU A 156 0.82 -16.65 -7.61
C GLU A 156 0.78 -17.17 -6.17
N LEU A 157 1.36 -16.44 -5.20
CA LEU A 157 1.24 -16.77 -3.78
C LEU A 157 -0.22 -16.75 -3.31
N GLY A 158 -1.07 -15.93 -3.93
CA GLY A 158 -2.50 -15.83 -3.65
C GLY A 158 -3.37 -16.85 -4.37
N THR A 159 -2.78 -17.86 -5.02
CA THR A 159 -3.56 -18.94 -5.66
C THR A 159 -3.96 -20.02 -4.65
N ASP A 160 -4.88 -20.89 -5.06
CA ASP A 160 -5.32 -22.06 -4.31
C ASP A 160 -4.20 -23.09 -4.02
N LYS A 161 -3.04 -22.94 -4.66
CA LYS A 161 -1.86 -23.80 -4.48
C LYS A 161 -1.21 -23.69 -3.09
N HIS A 162 -1.27 -22.51 -2.46
CA HIS A 162 -0.43 -22.20 -1.30
C HIS A 162 -1.18 -21.99 0.00
N GLU A 163 -2.51 -21.82 -0.03
CA GLU A 163 -3.33 -21.52 1.16
C GLU A 163 -2.80 -20.30 1.95
N ILE A 164 -2.40 -19.25 1.23
CA ILE A 164 -1.85 -18.01 1.79
C ILE A 164 -2.85 -16.87 1.61
N PHE A 165 -3.11 -16.11 2.67
CA PHE A 165 -3.74 -14.79 2.56
C PHE A 165 -2.74 -13.82 1.94
N LEU A 166 -2.91 -13.47 0.66
CA LEU A 166 -2.07 -12.48 0.00
C LEU A 166 -2.66 -11.09 0.22
N ILE A 167 -1.85 -10.18 0.78
CA ILE A 167 -2.10 -8.73 0.78
C ILE A 167 -1.08 -8.12 -0.17
N TYR A 168 -1.46 -8.00 -1.44
CA TYR A 168 -0.63 -7.35 -2.44
C TYR A 168 -0.78 -5.83 -2.32
N ILE A 169 0.31 -5.09 -2.38
CA ILE A 169 0.37 -3.62 -2.32
C ILE A 169 1.35 -3.16 -3.40
N ASN A 170 0.91 -2.34 -4.34
CA ASN A 170 1.79 -1.76 -5.37
C ASN A 170 2.07 -0.27 -5.07
N LEU A 171 3.35 0.07 -4.95
CA LEU A 171 3.83 1.41 -4.61
C LEU A 171 4.24 2.27 -5.82
N ARG A 172 4.02 1.76 -7.05
CA ARG A 172 4.27 2.44 -8.33
C ARG A 172 3.97 3.93 -8.30
N ASP A 173 4.77 4.75 -8.98
CA ASP A 173 4.60 6.21 -9.02
C ASP A 173 3.19 6.63 -9.53
N VAL A 174 2.73 7.81 -9.11
CA VAL A 174 1.45 8.37 -9.56
C VAL A 174 1.46 8.63 -11.08
N ALA A 175 2.61 9.02 -11.63
CA ALA A 175 2.79 9.24 -13.07
C ALA A 175 2.64 7.95 -13.89
N ASP A 176 2.79 6.79 -13.26
CA ASP A 176 2.72 5.47 -13.87
C ASP A 176 1.29 4.85 -13.78
N PHE A 177 0.25 5.67 -13.65
CA PHE A 177 -1.15 5.23 -13.44
C PHE A 177 -1.70 4.25 -14.49
N ALA A 178 -1.15 4.27 -15.72
CA ALA A 178 -1.54 3.42 -16.83
C ALA A 178 -0.93 2.00 -16.80
N LYS A 179 0.09 1.78 -15.96
CA LYS A 179 0.80 0.49 -15.90
C LYS A 179 0.14 -0.44 -14.90
N PHE A 180 0.27 -1.74 -15.16
CA PHE A 180 -0.32 -2.81 -14.38
C PHE A 180 0.73 -3.57 -13.54
N PRO A 181 0.45 -3.94 -12.28
CA PRO A 181 -0.75 -3.59 -11.52
C PRO A 181 -0.81 -2.08 -11.19
N PRO A 182 -2.02 -1.52 -10.99
CA PRO A 182 -2.21 -0.12 -10.63
C PRO A 182 -1.68 0.17 -9.22
N ARG A 183 -1.34 1.43 -8.97
CA ARG A 183 -0.89 1.94 -7.66
C ARG A 183 -1.99 1.83 -6.61
N ASP A 184 -1.67 1.29 -5.43
CA ASP A 184 -2.55 1.41 -4.26
C ASP A 184 -2.28 2.76 -3.57
N SER A 185 -3.10 3.77 -3.92
CA SER A 185 -2.82 5.17 -3.57
C SER A 185 -2.63 5.39 -2.06
N PHE A 186 -3.50 4.83 -1.21
CA PHE A 186 -3.39 5.02 0.24
C PHE A 186 -2.09 4.42 0.82
N PRO A 187 -1.79 3.11 0.65
CA PRO A 187 -0.51 2.55 1.10
C PRO A 187 0.70 3.28 0.53
N ALA A 188 0.69 3.62 -0.77
CA ALA A 188 1.78 4.31 -1.41
C ALA A 188 2.01 5.72 -0.84
N ASN A 189 0.94 6.44 -0.50
CA ASN A 189 1.05 7.76 0.13
C ASN A 189 1.59 7.69 1.55
N VAL A 190 1.23 6.66 2.33
CA VAL A 190 1.77 6.47 3.68
C VAL A 190 3.23 6.05 3.66
N LEU A 191 3.60 5.12 2.76
CA LEU A 191 4.94 4.54 2.73
C LEU A 191 5.96 5.38 1.96
N CYS A 192 5.53 6.07 0.90
CA CYS A 192 6.39 6.83 -0.02
C CYS A 192 6.11 8.35 0.01
N GLY A 193 5.18 8.85 0.83
CA GLY A 193 4.78 10.27 0.81
C GLY A 193 5.95 11.25 0.95
N VAL A 194 5.93 12.33 0.16
CA VAL A 194 7.06 13.29 0.03
C VAL A 194 7.09 14.32 1.18
N GLU A 195 6.09 14.30 2.07
CA GLU A 195 6.05 15.23 3.20
C GLU A 195 7.32 15.13 4.06
N ALA A 196 7.81 16.27 4.52
CA ALA A 196 8.96 16.34 5.42
C ALA A 196 8.57 15.73 6.78
N VAL A 197 8.88 14.45 6.96
CA VAL A 197 8.54 13.67 8.15
C VAL A 197 9.84 13.34 8.89
N THR A 198 9.85 13.48 10.22
CA THR A 198 11.01 13.05 11.03
C THR A 198 11.12 11.52 11.02
N PRO A 199 12.31 10.92 11.24
CA PRO A 199 12.44 9.46 11.40
C PRO A 199 11.43 8.86 12.37
N ARG A 200 11.18 9.56 13.48
CA ARG A 200 10.29 9.11 14.53
C ARG A 200 8.83 9.14 14.09
N ASP A 201 8.42 10.16 13.36
CA ASP A 201 7.06 10.26 12.85
C ASP A 201 6.82 9.27 11.72
N TYR A 202 7.80 9.03 10.85
CA TYR A 202 7.70 7.99 9.82
C TYR A 202 7.56 6.60 10.44
N PHE A 203 8.29 6.31 11.52
CA PHE A 203 8.08 5.06 12.28
C PHE A 203 6.66 4.95 12.84
N LYS A 204 6.10 6.04 13.40
CA LYS A 204 4.70 6.05 13.88
C LYS A 204 3.70 5.84 12.75
N GLN A 205 3.94 6.43 11.57
CA GLN A 205 3.12 6.23 10.37
C GLN A 205 3.13 4.75 9.97
N CYS A 206 4.30 4.13 9.85
CA CYS A 206 4.44 2.71 9.55
C CYS A 206 3.72 1.82 10.58
N ALA A 207 3.89 2.11 11.87
CA ALA A 207 3.24 1.35 12.94
C ALA A 207 1.72 1.48 12.90
N ALA A 208 1.19 2.71 12.71
CA ALA A 208 -0.23 2.95 12.57
C ALA A 208 -0.81 2.26 11.32
N PHE A 209 -0.08 2.26 10.21
CA PHE A 209 -0.48 1.59 8.96
C PHE A 209 -0.62 0.09 9.15
N PHE A 210 0.40 -0.58 9.67
CA PHE A 210 0.31 -2.03 9.93
C PHE A 210 -0.74 -2.36 10.98
N ALA A 211 -0.90 -1.55 12.02
CA ALA A 211 -1.94 -1.77 13.02
C ALA A 211 -3.35 -1.69 12.41
N ALA A 212 -3.59 -0.68 11.56
CA ALA A 212 -4.84 -0.53 10.83
C ALA A 212 -5.06 -1.72 9.88
N LEU A 213 -4.02 -2.10 9.11
CA LEU A 213 -4.06 -3.22 8.18
C LEU A 213 -4.45 -4.52 8.90
N PHE A 214 -3.73 -4.89 9.96
CA PHE A 214 -4.03 -6.12 10.72
C PHE A 214 -5.44 -6.13 11.31
N THR A 215 -5.90 -4.99 11.81
CA THR A 215 -7.25 -4.88 12.38
C THR A 215 -8.33 -5.06 11.33
N VAL A 216 -8.19 -4.42 10.15
CA VAL A 216 -9.16 -4.55 9.06
C VAL A 216 -9.12 -5.96 8.45
N VAL A 217 -7.94 -6.54 8.31
CA VAL A 217 -7.77 -7.94 7.86
C VAL A 217 -8.49 -8.88 8.82
N LYS A 218 -8.27 -8.75 10.15
CA LYS A 218 -8.97 -9.54 11.17
C LYS A 218 -10.48 -9.45 10.98
N ARG A 219 -11.04 -8.23 10.96
CA ARG A 219 -12.50 -8.01 10.81
C ARG A 219 -13.04 -8.64 9.54
N THR A 220 -12.30 -8.51 8.45
CA THR A 220 -12.68 -9.06 7.15
C THR A 220 -12.69 -10.59 7.16
N ILE A 221 -11.68 -11.21 7.76
CA ILE A 221 -11.59 -12.66 7.92
C ILE A 221 -12.73 -13.18 8.81
N VAL A 222 -12.98 -12.55 9.96
CA VAL A 222 -14.07 -12.94 10.89
C VAL A 222 -15.42 -12.85 10.17
N LYS A 223 -15.73 -11.68 9.59
CA LYS A 223 -16.99 -11.42 8.87
C LYS A 223 -17.21 -12.38 7.70
N GLY A 224 -16.15 -12.72 6.96
CA GLY A 224 -16.22 -13.59 5.79
C GLY A 224 -16.29 -15.09 6.08
N ASN A 225 -15.94 -15.50 7.31
CA ASN A 225 -15.80 -16.91 7.69
C ASN A 225 -16.79 -17.38 8.76
N HIS A 226 -17.83 -16.61 9.08
CA HIS A 226 -18.96 -17.09 9.88
C HIS A 226 -19.67 -18.25 9.16
N GLY A 227 -19.23 -19.49 9.39
CA GLY A 227 -19.99 -20.71 9.08
C GLY A 227 -19.45 -21.67 8.01
N CYS A 228 -18.24 -22.20 8.19
CA CYS A 228 -17.64 -23.35 7.47
C CYS A 228 -16.78 -23.00 6.23
N GLY A 229 -15.52 -23.42 6.30
CA GLY A 229 -14.64 -23.49 5.14
C GLY A 229 -13.17 -23.86 5.40
N GLY A 230 -12.68 -23.81 6.64
CA GLY A 230 -11.26 -24.05 6.95
C GLY A 230 -10.33 -23.02 6.27
N LEU A 231 -9.02 -23.17 6.48
CA LEU A 231 -8.01 -22.26 5.94
C LEU A 231 -8.06 -22.14 4.41
N GLN A 232 -8.21 -23.26 3.70
CA GLN A 232 -8.21 -23.28 2.23
C GLN A 232 -9.35 -22.46 1.63
N GLN A 233 -10.59 -22.60 2.12
CA GLN A 233 -11.69 -21.80 1.58
C GLN A 233 -11.61 -20.34 2.03
N ALA A 234 -11.13 -20.07 3.25
CA ALA A 234 -10.94 -18.72 3.74
C ALA A 234 -9.92 -17.95 2.88
N THR A 235 -8.79 -18.58 2.55
CA THR A 235 -7.74 -18.00 1.70
C THR A 235 -8.20 -17.86 0.25
N LEU A 236 -8.91 -18.85 -0.29
CA LEU A 236 -9.50 -18.75 -1.63
C LEU A 236 -10.45 -17.55 -1.74
N ARG A 237 -11.42 -17.44 -0.83
CA ARG A 237 -12.39 -16.31 -0.81
C ARG A 237 -11.69 -14.97 -0.64
N TRP A 238 -10.70 -14.90 0.24
CA TRP A 238 -9.90 -13.69 0.43
C TRP A 238 -9.20 -13.29 -0.87
N ASN A 239 -8.46 -14.21 -1.49
CA ASN A 239 -7.65 -13.90 -2.65
C ASN A 239 -8.53 -13.58 -3.86
N GLU A 240 -9.65 -14.28 -4.07
CA GLU A 240 -10.62 -13.96 -5.12
C GLU A 240 -11.11 -12.51 -5.03
N LYS A 241 -11.40 -12.04 -3.82
CA LYS A 241 -11.93 -10.71 -3.58
C LYS A 241 -10.86 -9.62 -3.63
N TYR A 242 -9.70 -9.84 -3.04
CA TYR A 242 -8.74 -8.77 -2.76
C TYR A 242 -7.44 -8.83 -3.59
N SER A 243 -7.12 -9.99 -4.17
CA SER A 243 -5.77 -10.26 -4.72
C SER A 243 -5.74 -10.94 -6.08
N ARG A 244 -6.85 -11.45 -6.62
CA ARG A 244 -6.90 -12.12 -7.93
C ARG A 244 -7.12 -11.16 -9.08
N SER A 245 -7.91 -10.11 -8.84
CA SER A 245 -8.10 -9.01 -9.78
C SER A 245 -7.36 -7.79 -9.24
N PHE A 246 -6.22 -7.47 -9.83
CA PHE A 246 -5.53 -6.20 -9.55
C PHE A 246 -6.07 -5.05 -10.41
N SER A 247 -7.17 -5.23 -11.15
CA SER A 247 -7.72 -4.12 -11.93
C SER A 247 -8.06 -2.94 -11.02
N SER A 248 -7.86 -1.74 -11.54
CA SER A 248 -8.33 -0.48 -10.95
C SER A 248 -9.83 -0.49 -10.61
N ASN A 249 -10.60 -1.39 -11.23
CA ASN A 249 -12.03 -1.58 -11.01
C ASN A 249 -12.37 -2.59 -9.89
N ASN A 250 -11.39 -3.18 -9.19
CA ASN A 250 -11.66 -4.03 -8.04
C ASN A 250 -12.16 -3.18 -6.87
N MET A 251 -13.48 -2.97 -6.83
CA MET A 251 -14.15 -2.11 -5.86
C MET A 251 -13.96 -2.66 -4.43
N GLU A 252 -13.93 -3.97 -4.26
CA GLU A 252 -13.72 -4.59 -2.95
C GLU A 252 -12.34 -4.31 -2.38
N ARG A 253 -11.29 -4.34 -3.21
CA ARG A 253 -9.93 -3.94 -2.84
C ARG A 253 -9.87 -2.45 -2.51
N CYS A 254 -10.54 -1.60 -3.30
CA CYS A 254 -10.63 -0.17 -3.03
C CYS A 254 -11.31 0.11 -1.67
N ILE A 255 -12.45 -0.52 -1.39
CA ILE A 255 -13.16 -0.42 -0.11
C ILE A 255 -12.28 -0.92 1.03
N PHE A 256 -11.59 -2.05 0.85
CA PHE A 256 -10.66 -2.58 1.84
C PHE A 256 -9.59 -1.54 2.23
N PHE A 257 -8.92 -0.92 1.27
CA PHE A 257 -7.91 0.09 1.59
C PHE A 257 -8.50 1.41 2.11
N GLN A 258 -9.75 1.76 1.75
CA GLN A 258 -10.47 2.89 2.36
C GLN A 258 -10.76 2.62 3.85
N ASP A 259 -11.14 1.40 4.22
CA ASP A 259 -11.33 1.01 5.62
C ASP A 259 -10.01 1.05 6.39
N VAL A 260 -8.92 0.60 5.77
CA VAL A 260 -7.57 0.73 6.34
C VAL A 260 -7.19 2.20 6.52
N GLU A 261 -7.47 3.07 5.55
CA GLU A 261 -7.20 4.51 5.63
C GLU A 261 -7.98 5.18 6.76
N ALA A 262 -9.27 4.88 6.87
CA ALA A 262 -10.13 5.44 7.92
C ALA A 262 -9.63 5.06 9.31
N LEU A 263 -9.23 3.80 9.51
CA LEU A 263 -8.67 3.34 10.78
C LEU A 263 -7.26 3.87 11.02
N TYR A 264 -6.43 3.97 9.98
CA TYR A 264 -5.09 4.55 10.05
C TYR A 264 -5.12 5.98 10.59
N LYS A 265 -6.01 6.84 10.06
CA LYS A 265 -6.13 8.23 10.52
C LYS A 265 -6.43 8.32 12.02
N LYS A 266 -7.30 7.45 12.51
CA LYS A 266 -7.63 7.33 13.95
C LYS A 266 -6.40 6.87 14.76
N LEU A 267 -5.76 5.78 14.36
CA LEU A 267 -4.62 5.20 15.07
C LEU A 267 -3.38 6.11 15.05
N TYR A 268 -3.10 6.77 13.93
CA TYR A 268 -1.99 7.70 13.82
C TYR A 268 -2.19 8.93 14.72
N THR A 269 -3.41 9.48 14.76
CA THR A 269 -3.77 10.57 15.70
C THR A 269 -3.60 10.12 17.14
N TYR A 270 -4.03 8.91 17.49
CA TYR A 270 -3.84 8.35 18.82
C TYR A 270 -2.35 8.20 19.19
N ILE A 271 -1.55 7.60 18.32
CA ILE A 271 -0.11 7.37 18.54
C ILE A 271 0.66 8.70 18.67
N THR A 272 0.27 9.73 17.91
CA THR A 272 0.96 11.04 17.91
C THR A 272 0.58 11.90 19.11
N THR A 273 -0.70 11.90 19.50
CA THR A 273 -1.23 12.77 20.57
C THR A 273 -1.27 12.11 21.94
N GLY A 274 -1.30 10.78 22.00
CA GLY A 274 -1.51 10.01 23.24
C GLY A 274 -2.93 10.09 23.80
N ARG A 275 -3.87 10.79 23.14
CA ARG A 275 -5.24 10.97 23.65
C ARG A 275 -6.13 9.78 23.30
N ARG A 276 -6.50 8.99 24.32
CA ARG A 276 -7.41 7.83 24.17
C ARG A 276 -8.83 8.20 23.72
N ASP A 277 -9.23 9.46 23.89
CA ASP A 277 -10.56 9.94 23.51
C ASP A 277 -10.84 9.74 22.01
N VAL A 278 -9.78 9.71 21.19
CA VAL A 278 -9.84 9.44 19.74
C VAL A 278 -9.95 7.94 19.43
N ALA A 279 -9.52 7.10 20.38
CA ALA A 279 -9.44 5.66 20.18
C ALA A 279 -10.82 4.98 20.32
N ASN A 280 -11.71 5.47 21.19
CA ASN A 280 -13.05 4.89 21.51
C ASN A 280 -14.08 4.88 20.35
N LEU A 281 -13.66 4.93 19.09
CA LEU A 281 -14.49 5.02 17.88
C LEU A 281 -14.39 3.76 17.00
N THR A 282 -14.16 2.59 17.60
CA THR A 282 -14.50 1.33 16.92
C THR A 282 -16.00 1.15 17.02
N ASP A 283 -16.70 1.22 15.88
CA ASP A 283 -18.15 1.11 15.79
C ASP A 283 -18.69 -0.04 16.65
N SER A 284 -19.74 0.30 17.38
CA SER A 284 -20.35 -0.36 18.51
C SER A 284 -21.00 -1.72 18.22
N ASP A 285 -20.75 -2.34 17.07
CA ASP A 285 -21.56 -3.48 16.64
C ASP A 285 -20.84 -4.82 16.48
N ASP A 286 -19.49 -4.93 16.54
CA ASP A 286 -18.88 -6.29 16.45
C ASP A 286 -17.39 -6.41 16.89
N ASP A 287 -17.06 -6.04 18.14
CA ASP A 287 -15.85 -6.41 18.93
C ASP A 287 -15.28 -5.19 19.67
N GLY A 288 -15.87 -4.89 20.85
CA GLY A 288 -15.45 -3.81 21.75
C GLY A 288 -14.08 -3.99 22.44
N ASP A 289 -13.16 -4.78 21.87
CA ASP A 289 -12.03 -5.32 22.61
C ASP A 289 -10.66 -4.78 22.20
N LEU A 290 -10.57 -3.90 21.19
CA LEU A 290 -9.27 -3.32 20.79
C LEU A 290 -8.74 -2.27 21.78
N LEU A 291 -9.53 -1.84 22.77
CA LEU A 291 -9.21 -0.71 23.65
C LEU A 291 -9.30 -0.99 25.16
N GLN A 292 -9.45 -2.25 25.57
CA GLN A 292 -9.15 -2.63 26.95
C GLN A 292 -7.62 -2.66 27.18
N PHE A 293 -6.94 -1.54 26.92
CA PHE A 293 -5.60 -1.33 27.44
C PHE A 293 -5.73 -1.25 28.96
N LYS A 294 -5.42 -2.34 29.66
CA LYS A 294 -5.36 -2.37 31.12
C LYS A 294 -4.51 -1.18 31.57
N ASP A 295 -5.09 -0.30 32.37
CA ASP A 295 -4.35 0.71 33.11
C ASP A 295 -3.40 -0.02 34.05
N HIS A 296 -2.17 -0.24 33.60
CA HIS A 296 -1.04 -0.39 34.51
C HIS A 296 -0.72 0.97 35.11
N SER A 297 -1.68 1.51 35.87
CA SER A 297 -1.36 2.43 36.93
C SER A 297 -0.39 1.70 37.85
N LEU A 298 0.86 2.17 37.87
CA LEU A 298 1.83 1.78 38.88
C LEU A 298 1.15 1.99 40.24
N SER A 299 0.84 0.89 40.91
CA SER A 299 0.30 0.86 42.27
C SER A 299 1.20 1.72 43.16
N SER A 300 0.75 2.95 43.44
CA SER A 300 1.37 3.86 44.39
C SER A 300 0.99 3.42 45.80
N GLY A 301 1.74 2.45 46.32
CA GLY A 301 1.45 1.81 47.59
C GLY A 301 2.67 1.63 48.49
N ALA A 302 3.57 2.62 48.61
CA ALA A 302 4.45 2.73 49.78
C ALA A 302 5.02 4.16 49.92
N LYS A 303 4.50 4.89 50.90
CA LYS A 303 5.10 6.12 51.44
C LYS A 303 6.53 5.84 51.91
N ARG A 304 7.53 6.50 51.31
CA ARG A 304 8.71 6.96 52.05
C ARG A 304 9.25 8.22 51.41
N ALA A 305 9.25 9.28 52.20
CA ALA A 305 9.82 10.57 51.88
C ALA A 305 11.32 10.45 51.62
N SER A 306 11.80 10.94 50.48
CA SER A 306 12.94 11.86 50.44
C SER A 306 13.19 12.36 49.01
N LYS A 307 13.50 13.66 48.96
CA LYS A 307 14.40 14.31 48.01
C LYS A 307 13.92 14.49 46.55
N LYS A 308 13.43 15.71 46.32
CA LYS A 308 13.75 16.57 45.16
C LYS A 308 14.97 16.08 44.39
N ASP A 309 14.72 15.45 43.25
CA ASP A 309 15.43 15.69 42.01
C ASP A 309 14.36 15.59 40.91
N GLU A 310 14.05 16.73 40.30
CA GLU A 310 13.17 16.83 39.14
C GLU A 310 13.89 16.19 37.96
N ASP A 311 13.79 14.87 37.86
CA ASP A 311 14.15 14.14 36.67
C ASP A 311 13.04 14.42 35.64
N LYS A 312 13.26 15.44 34.80
CA LYS A 312 12.55 15.60 33.52
C LYS A 312 12.85 14.35 32.69
N MET A 313 12.14 13.26 32.97
CA MET A 313 12.14 12.11 32.09
C MET A 313 11.56 12.61 30.76
N ASP A 314 12.42 12.71 29.74
CA ASP A 314 12.06 13.21 28.43
C ASP A 314 10.76 12.57 27.97
N ALA A 315 9.67 13.35 27.88
CA ALA A 315 8.39 12.94 27.30
C ALA A 315 8.54 12.40 25.86
N ASP A 316 9.75 12.53 25.28
CA ASP A 316 10.14 11.97 24.01
C ASP A 316 10.57 10.50 24.01
N LYS A 317 10.96 9.92 25.15
CA LYS A 317 11.32 8.49 25.22
C LYS A 317 10.11 7.55 25.31
N GLU A 318 8.96 8.05 25.74
CA GLU A 318 7.75 7.23 25.99
C GLU A 318 6.92 6.96 24.71
N LYS A 319 6.84 7.92 23.77
CA LYS A 319 5.97 7.78 22.58
C LYS A 319 6.36 6.68 21.56
N PRO A 320 7.66 6.34 21.35
CA PRO A 320 8.03 5.20 20.49
C PRO A 320 7.54 3.84 21.03
N LEU A 321 7.27 3.74 22.34
CA LEU A 321 6.73 2.52 22.95
C LEU A 321 5.26 2.34 22.58
N LEU A 322 4.46 3.41 22.65
CA LEU A 322 3.04 3.36 22.30
C LEU A 322 2.81 2.89 20.85
N ALA A 323 3.58 3.41 19.89
CA ALA A 323 3.49 2.98 18.49
C ALA A 323 3.75 1.46 18.33
N GLN A 324 4.75 0.93 19.04
CA GLN A 324 5.07 -0.49 19.03
C GLN A 324 4.00 -1.35 19.70
N GLU A 325 3.43 -0.86 20.81
CA GLU A 325 2.36 -1.56 21.53
C GLU A 325 1.11 -1.68 20.67
N VAL A 326 0.68 -0.59 20.03
CA VAL A 326 -0.50 -0.58 19.17
C VAL A 326 -0.38 -1.57 18.01
N VAL A 327 0.75 -1.56 17.29
CA VAL A 327 0.95 -2.49 16.17
C VAL A 327 1.11 -3.95 16.62
N ARG A 328 1.76 -4.19 17.76
CA ARG A 328 1.88 -5.54 18.35
C ARG A 328 0.53 -6.11 18.76
N GLU A 329 -0.31 -5.29 19.36
CA GLU A 329 -1.64 -5.70 19.82
C GLU A 329 -2.54 -6.07 18.63
N ALA A 330 -2.57 -5.22 17.59
CA ALA A 330 -3.31 -5.51 16.36
C ALA A 330 -2.79 -6.78 15.67
N TYR A 331 -1.48 -6.96 15.61
CA TYR A 331 -0.86 -8.18 15.07
C TYR A 331 -1.23 -9.43 15.87
N PHE A 332 -1.19 -9.37 17.21
CA PHE A 332 -1.53 -10.49 18.07
C PHE A 332 -2.99 -10.92 17.91
N LYS A 333 -3.91 -9.95 17.88
CA LYS A 333 -5.35 -10.21 17.65
C LYS A 333 -5.63 -10.86 16.30
N LEU A 334 -4.86 -10.50 15.27
CA LEU A 334 -4.96 -11.17 13.98
C LEU A 334 -4.45 -12.61 14.05
N LEU A 335 -3.34 -12.86 14.76
CA LEU A 335 -2.79 -14.20 14.92
C LEU A 335 -3.76 -15.16 15.62
N GLU A 336 -4.51 -14.71 16.62
CA GLU A 336 -5.55 -15.52 17.29
C GLU A 336 -6.58 -16.05 16.28
N VAL A 337 -7.10 -15.17 15.41
CA VAL A 337 -8.05 -15.56 14.36
C VAL A 337 -7.43 -16.51 13.34
N LEU A 338 -6.17 -16.27 12.96
CA LEU A 338 -5.47 -17.15 12.02
C LEU A 338 -5.18 -18.53 12.65
N GLU A 339 -4.88 -18.60 13.94
CA GLU A 339 -4.65 -19.84 14.68
C GLU A 339 -5.92 -20.69 14.75
N GLU A 340 -7.07 -20.06 15.01
CA GLU A 340 -8.38 -20.73 14.97
C GLU A 340 -8.69 -21.33 13.60
N LEU A 341 -8.32 -20.64 12.50
CA LEU A 341 -8.54 -21.12 11.14
C LEU A 341 -7.66 -22.31 10.73
N VAL A 342 -6.45 -22.38 11.27
CA VAL A 342 -5.45 -23.41 10.90
C VAL A 342 -5.83 -24.79 11.45
N ASN A 343 -6.72 -24.87 12.46
CA ASN A 343 -7.07 -26.08 13.20
C ASN A 343 -5.84 -26.77 13.81
N SER A 344 -5.82 -26.94 15.13
CA SER A 344 -4.69 -27.42 15.96
C SER A 344 -4.07 -28.80 15.62
N ASN A 345 -4.55 -29.50 14.58
CA ASN A 345 -4.04 -30.79 14.12
C ASN A 345 -3.06 -30.70 12.93
N ALA A 346 -2.88 -29.53 12.31
CA ALA A 346 -1.97 -29.37 11.18
C ALA A 346 -0.49 -29.39 11.64
N ARG A 347 0.26 -30.43 11.23
CA ARG A 347 1.68 -30.62 11.55
C ARG A 347 2.64 -29.70 10.80
N ASP A 348 2.15 -28.85 9.89
CA ASP A 348 2.96 -28.07 8.95
C ASP A 348 2.79 -26.55 9.16
N THR A 349 2.93 -26.12 10.42
CA THR A 349 2.67 -24.73 10.86
C THR A 349 3.82 -23.77 10.54
N ASP A 350 4.87 -24.26 9.90
CA ASP A 350 6.01 -23.44 9.48
C ASP A 350 5.76 -22.70 8.17
N ARG A 351 4.77 -23.15 7.38
CA ARG A 351 4.40 -22.49 6.14
C ARG A 351 3.84 -21.09 6.43
N PRO A 352 4.15 -20.09 5.58
CA PRO A 352 3.49 -18.78 5.67
C PRO A 352 1.98 -18.95 5.52
N ILE A 353 1.20 -18.32 6.38
CA ILE A 353 -0.27 -18.29 6.29
C ILE A 353 -0.73 -16.95 5.69
N MET A 354 0.09 -15.91 5.82
CA MET A 354 -0.18 -14.60 5.25
C MET A 354 1.10 -13.98 4.71
N VAL A 355 0.97 -13.34 3.54
CA VAL A 355 2.06 -12.60 2.91
C VAL A 355 1.58 -11.19 2.61
N ILE A 356 2.31 -10.19 3.11
CA ILE A 356 2.17 -8.79 2.70
C ILE A 356 3.22 -8.55 1.61
N ALA A 357 2.79 -8.52 0.36
CA ALA A 357 3.66 -8.31 -0.78
C ALA A 357 3.66 -6.82 -1.15
N ILE A 358 4.78 -6.15 -0.92
CA ILE A 358 5.00 -4.74 -1.27
C ILE A 358 5.80 -4.72 -2.58
N ASP A 359 5.14 -4.41 -3.68
CA ASP A 359 5.71 -4.31 -5.02
C ASP A 359 6.14 -2.88 -5.35
N GLU A 360 7.08 -2.75 -6.29
CA GLU A 360 7.76 -1.48 -6.63
C GLU A 360 8.38 -0.81 -5.38
N ALA A 361 8.96 -1.60 -4.48
CA ALA A 361 9.43 -1.15 -3.17
C ALA A 361 10.59 -0.15 -3.23
N GLN A 362 11.27 0.02 -4.37
CA GLN A 362 12.27 1.08 -4.55
C GLN A 362 11.67 2.49 -4.36
N ALA A 363 10.38 2.67 -4.63
CA ALA A 363 9.67 3.95 -4.46
C ALA A 363 9.72 4.49 -3.01
N ILE A 364 9.95 3.61 -2.02
CA ILE A 364 10.01 3.97 -0.59
C ILE A 364 11.16 4.94 -0.30
N ASP A 365 12.34 4.71 -0.89
CA ASP A 365 13.53 5.52 -0.64
C ASP A 365 13.77 6.58 -1.75
N GLU A 366 13.23 6.40 -2.97
CA GLU A 366 13.31 7.39 -4.06
C GLU A 366 12.63 8.73 -3.70
N ALA A 367 11.58 8.69 -2.88
CA ALA A 367 10.80 9.87 -2.50
C ALA A 367 11.52 10.88 -1.59
N HIS A 368 12.74 10.58 -1.12
CA HIS A 368 13.54 11.49 -0.29
C HIS A 368 15.02 11.55 -0.69
N PRO A 369 15.32 12.20 -1.84
CA PRO A 369 16.69 12.44 -2.24
C PRO A 369 17.23 13.64 -1.42
N TYR A 370 18.07 13.36 -0.42
CA TYR A 370 18.99 14.32 0.18
C TYR A 370 18.42 15.39 1.15
N GLY A 371 17.86 14.94 2.28
CA GLY A 371 17.84 15.76 3.50
C GLY A 371 19.18 15.67 4.27
N PRO A 372 19.51 16.64 5.15
CA PRO A 372 20.76 16.64 5.94
C PRO A 372 20.86 15.48 6.95
N GLU A 373 19.76 14.76 7.21
CA GLU A 373 19.71 13.58 8.06
C GLU A 373 19.66 12.30 7.22
N PHE A 374 20.79 11.59 7.15
CA PHE A 374 20.94 10.32 6.43
C PHE A 374 20.20 9.15 7.11
N TRP A 375 18.88 9.13 7.08
CA TRP A 375 18.09 7.96 7.49
C TRP A 375 17.37 7.32 6.29
N SER A 376 17.21 6.00 6.32
CA SER A 376 16.51 5.23 5.29
C SER A 376 15.08 4.94 5.76
N ARG A 377 14.10 5.20 4.89
CA ARG A 377 12.69 4.89 5.13
C ARG A 377 12.47 3.39 5.18
N THR A 378 13.08 2.68 4.24
CA THR A 378 13.11 1.20 4.24
C THR A 378 13.59 0.65 5.57
N HIS A 379 14.67 1.20 6.14
CA HIS A 379 15.18 0.76 7.44
C HIS A 379 14.16 0.94 8.58
N LEU A 380 13.46 2.08 8.62
CA LEU A 380 12.45 2.34 9.65
C LEU A 380 11.18 1.52 9.45
N LEU A 381 10.79 1.27 8.20
CA LEU A 381 9.70 0.37 7.87
C LEU A 381 10.02 -1.06 8.33
N CYS A 382 11.23 -1.55 8.03
CA CYS A 382 11.74 -2.83 8.53
C CYS A 382 11.79 -2.87 10.07
N ARG A 383 12.08 -1.75 10.73
CA ARG A 383 12.02 -1.64 12.20
C ARG A 383 10.58 -1.74 12.73
N ALA A 384 9.60 -1.19 12.02
CA ALA A 384 8.19 -1.35 12.36
C ALA A 384 7.75 -2.81 12.20
N ILE A 385 8.13 -3.47 11.10
CA ILE A 385 7.88 -4.90 10.86
C ILE A 385 8.51 -5.77 11.94
N ARG A 386 9.78 -5.50 12.24
CA ARG A 386 10.53 -6.10 13.34
C ARG A 386 9.77 -5.99 14.66
N SER A 387 9.15 -4.84 14.94
CA SER A 387 8.54 -4.58 16.23
C SER A 387 7.39 -5.54 16.57
N TYR A 388 6.58 -5.94 15.58
CA TYR A 388 5.50 -6.91 15.79
C TYR A 388 5.93 -8.36 15.52
N SER A 389 6.82 -8.59 14.54
CA SER A 389 7.22 -9.96 14.15
C SER A 389 8.23 -10.62 15.09
N GLN A 390 8.97 -9.85 15.89
CA GLN A 390 9.96 -10.38 16.84
C GLN A 390 9.39 -10.88 18.16
N ARG A 391 8.07 -10.78 18.41
CA ARG A 391 7.51 -11.23 19.68
C ARG A 391 7.62 -12.76 19.77
N ARG A 392 8.72 -13.20 20.40
CA ARG A 392 8.99 -14.58 20.83
C ARG A 392 8.02 -14.91 21.95
N GLN A 393 6.82 -15.32 21.62
CA GLN A 393 5.99 -15.98 22.62
C GLN A 393 5.89 -17.44 22.24
N PHE A 394 6.18 -18.25 23.25
CA PHE A 394 6.39 -19.69 23.31
C PHE A 394 5.18 -20.52 22.87
N VAL A 395 4.43 -20.06 21.88
CA VAL A 395 3.34 -20.81 21.27
C VAL A 395 3.94 -21.58 20.11
N PRO A 396 4.30 -22.86 20.28
CA PRO A 396 4.59 -23.72 19.14
C PRO A 396 3.40 -23.64 18.19
N ASN A 397 3.66 -23.56 16.89
CA ASN A 397 2.65 -23.52 15.82
C ASN A 397 1.99 -22.16 15.49
N LEU A 398 2.50 -21.04 16.02
CA LEU A 398 2.01 -19.71 15.64
C LEU A 398 2.07 -19.46 14.13
N PRO A 399 0.96 -18.97 13.50
CA PRO A 399 0.94 -18.60 12.10
C PRO A 399 2.09 -17.66 11.70
N ALA A 400 2.66 -17.90 10.53
CA ALA A 400 3.73 -17.07 9.99
C ALA A 400 3.16 -16.02 9.03
N ILE A 401 3.27 -14.74 9.42
CA ILE A 401 3.03 -13.60 8.55
C ILE A 401 4.38 -13.05 8.07
N TRP A 402 4.56 -12.94 6.76
CA TRP A 402 5.79 -12.44 6.13
C TRP A 402 5.52 -11.18 5.32
N THR A 403 6.46 -10.24 5.35
CA THR A 403 6.46 -9.09 4.42
C THR A 403 7.52 -9.28 3.34
N ILE A 404 7.14 -9.21 2.07
CA ILE A 404 8.05 -9.36 0.93
C ILE A 404 8.14 -8.03 0.20
N PHE A 405 9.35 -7.54 -0.01
CA PHE A 405 9.62 -6.36 -0.81
C PHE A 405 10.08 -6.79 -2.22
N ALA A 406 9.29 -6.55 -3.25
CA ALA A 406 9.75 -6.70 -4.64
C ALA A 406 10.32 -5.37 -5.12
N THR A 407 11.57 -5.41 -5.58
CA THR A 407 12.29 -4.21 -6.04
C THR A 407 13.13 -4.50 -7.27
N ASN A 408 13.33 -3.47 -8.08
CA ASN A 408 14.29 -3.49 -9.19
C ASN A 408 15.71 -3.16 -8.74
N ASP A 409 15.86 -2.54 -7.57
CA ASP A 409 17.15 -2.08 -7.09
C ASP A 409 17.91 -3.18 -6.38
N ALA A 410 19.16 -3.38 -6.83
CA ALA A 410 20.13 -4.27 -6.21
C ALA A 410 20.54 -3.87 -4.79
N ILE A 411 19.95 -2.82 -4.21
CA ILE A 411 20.29 -2.33 -2.87
C ILE A 411 19.58 -3.17 -1.80
N VAL A 412 19.87 -4.48 -1.82
CA VAL A 412 19.53 -5.48 -0.79
C VAL A 412 19.98 -5.00 0.60
N ASN A 413 21.04 -4.19 0.66
CA ASN A 413 21.63 -3.62 1.87
C ASN A 413 20.69 -2.78 2.75
N TYR A 414 19.57 -2.27 2.23
CA TYR A 414 18.59 -1.52 3.02
C TYR A 414 17.70 -2.43 3.88
N TYR A 415 17.53 -3.69 3.47
CA TYR A 415 16.71 -4.69 4.15
C TYR A 415 17.53 -5.55 5.12
N VAL A 416 18.83 -5.31 5.25
CA VAL A 416 19.68 -6.03 6.20
C VAL A 416 19.76 -5.25 7.52
N PRO A 417 19.69 -5.91 8.70
CA PRO A 417 19.97 -5.24 9.95
C PRO A 417 21.30 -4.47 9.91
N PRO A 418 21.41 -3.34 10.65
CA PRO A 418 22.65 -2.61 10.73
C PRO A 418 23.72 -3.51 11.35
N ALA A 419 24.71 -3.91 10.54
CA ALA A 419 25.91 -4.55 11.05
C ALA A 419 26.62 -3.58 12.03
N PRO A 420 27.11 -4.06 13.19
CA PRO A 420 27.74 -3.21 14.19
C PRO A 420 29.02 -2.51 13.72
N PHE A 421 29.60 -2.89 12.56
CA PHE A 421 30.90 -2.38 12.13
C PHE A 421 30.92 -1.77 10.70
N HIS A 422 30.38 -2.40 9.65
CA HIS A 422 30.42 -1.83 8.28
C HIS A 422 29.27 -2.26 7.35
N ARG A 423 28.88 -1.40 6.39
CA ARG A 423 27.86 -1.70 5.35
C ARG A 423 28.21 -2.92 4.49
N SER A 424 29.49 -3.19 4.25
CA SER A 424 29.97 -4.35 3.49
C SER A 424 29.80 -5.69 4.21
N GLN A 425 29.68 -5.71 5.55
CA GLN A 425 29.42 -6.94 6.31
C GLN A 425 27.95 -7.37 6.28
N ARG A 426 27.04 -6.49 5.84
CA ARG A 426 25.60 -6.80 5.74
C ARG A 426 25.33 -7.95 4.76
N ILE A 427 26.05 -7.99 3.65
CA ILE A 427 25.87 -8.99 2.58
C ILE A 427 26.36 -10.39 3.03
N ILE A 428 27.30 -10.45 3.99
CA ILE A 428 27.89 -11.72 4.44
C ILE A 428 26.94 -12.48 5.39
N GLU A 429 26.01 -11.78 6.05
CA GLU A 429 25.07 -12.36 7.02
C GLU A 429 23.66 -12.61 6.45
N THR A 430 23.36 -12.14 5.25
CA THR A 430 22.08 -12.40 4.58
C THR A 430 22.04 -13.79 3.97
N GLU A 431 21.01 -14.57 4.31
CA GLU A 431 20.69 -15.78 3.57
C GLU A 431 20.11 -15.36 2.22
N GLU A 432 20.83 -15.66 1.14
CA GLU A 432 20.39 -15.44 -0.23
C GLU A 432 19.96 -16.76 -0.85
N ALA A 433 18.83 -16.75 -1.55
CA ALA A 433 18.36 -17.89 -2.33
C ALA A 433 18.17 -17.44 -3.78
N PHE A 434 18.76 -18.18 -4.71
CA PHE A 434 18.56 -17.98 -6.14
C PHE A 434 17.48 -18.93 -6.64
N PHE A 435 16.47 -18.36 -7.28
CA PHE A 435 15.43 -19.11 -7.97
C PHE A 435 15.70 -19.06 -9.47
N PRO A 436 15.43 -20.15 -10.22
CA PRO A 436 15.60 -20.15 -11.67
C PRO A 436 14.78 -19.02 -12.31
N PRO A 437 15.28 -18.38 -13.38
CA PRO A 437 14.58 -17.30 -14.06
C PRO A 437 13.25 -17.80 -14.61
N PHE A 438 12.27 -16.89 -14.66
CA PHE A 438 11.00 -17.09 -15.32
C PHE A 438 11.28 -17.35 -16.79
N THR A 439 11.14 -18.59 -17.24
CA THR A 439 11.29 -18.89 -18.66
C THR A 439 10.27 -18.08 -19.45
N PRO A 440 10.68 -17.41 -20.54
CA PRO A 440 9.75 -16.73 -21.43
C PRO A 440 8.73 -17.74 -21.94
N THR A 441 7.53 -17.23 -22.23
CA THR A 441 6.52 -17.86 -23.06
C THR A 441 7.17 -18.70 -24.17
N ALA A 442 6.77 -19.98 -24.26
CA ALA A 442 6.95 -20.73 -25.49
C ALA A 442 6.43 -19.85 -26.64
N GLY A 443 7.26 -19.66 -27.66
CA GLY A 443 7.15 -18.57 -28.63
C GLY A 443 5.74 -18.27 -29.14
N MET A 444 5.45 -16.97 -29.21
CA MET A 444 4.52 -16.43 -30.20
C MET A 444 5.30 -15.99 -31.43
#